data_AF-A0A845ZGS6-F1
#
_entry.id   AF-A0A845ZGS6-F1
#
_cell.length_a   1.000
_cell.length_b   1.000
_cell.length_c   1.000
_cell.angle_alpha   90.00
_cell.angle_beta   90.00
_cell.angle_gamma   90.00
#
_symmetry.space_group_name_H-M   'P 1'
#
loop_
_entity.id
_entity.type
_entity.pdbx_description
1 polymer ?
#
loop_
_entity_poly.entity_id
_entity_poly.type
_entity_poly.pdbx_seq_one_letter_code
_entity_poly.pdbx_strand_id
1 'polypeptide(L)'
;TNEEVSEDEDSNDSNSTIKPSQRMLELAQRQGLSNPWDKFPDARKLWYQWWEGKEKAKGQTPSLMFLWYLICLERKKLDDLLKRPIHLKMSFNGSTDNALDIYCSQLQYQEDPKEERSKQILSNFEVISEEYFTIFVDWMKSILSKKLIGVSVDKYKQLALFIAGAAELKISPEQVSDTQWNHAGEFIRSPRNKARELLDENNGYPEPKGRWSQQKGQKQQCDKAVEIVRIILKK
;
A
#
# COMPACT_ATOMS: atom_id res chain seq x y z
N THR A 1 -53.97 -16.11 -42.03
CA THR A 1 -53.08 -15.03 -42.50
C THR A 1 -52.61 -14.32 -41.25
N ASN A 2 -51.46 -14.74 -40.73
CA ASN A 2 -50.83 -14.12 -39.56
C ASN A 2 -49.88 -13.08 -40.10
N GLU A 3 -50.10 -11.82 -39.71
CA GLU A 3 -49.20 -10.72 -40.00
C GLU A 3 -47.88 -10.93 -39.24
N GLU A 4 -46.79 -10.89 -40.00
CA GLU A 4 -45.43 -10.81 -39.50
C GLU A 4 -45.24 -9.46 -38.80
N VAL A 5 -44.96 -9.50 -37.50
CA VAL A 5 -44.38 -8.37 -36.78
C VAL A 5 -42.87 -8.52 -36.90
N SER A 6 -42.27 -7.73 -37.78
CA SER A 6 -40.82 -7.49 -37.79
C SER A 6 -40.49 -6.64 -36.57
N GLU A 7 -39.94 -7.25 -35.53
CA GLU A 7 -39.31 -6.53 -34.43
C GLU A 7 -38.01 -5.89 -34.95
N ASP A 8 -38.05 -4.57 -34.99
CA ASP A 8 -36.93 -3.71 -35.36
C ASP A 8 -35.69 -4.02 -34.52
N GLU A 9 -34.57 -4.00 -35.23
CA GLU A 9 -33.20 -4.14 -34.76
C GLU A 9 -32.95 -3.42 -33.42
N ASP A 10 -32.72 -4.23 -32.38
CA ASP A 10 -32.02 -3.81 -31.17
C ASP A 10 -30.66 -3.22 -31.59
N SER A 11 -30.61 -1.90 -31.67
CA SER A 11 -29.39 -1.13 -31.77
C SER A 11 -28.55 -1.44 -30.53
N ASN A 12 -27.65 -2.40 -30.69
CA ASN A 12 -26.68 -2.83 -29.70
C ASN A 12 -25.64 -1.72 -29.54
N ASP A 13 -26.00 -0.66 -28.82
CA ASP A 13 -25.08 0.42 -28.46
C ASP A 13 -24.16 -0.11 -27.35
N SER A 14 -23.14 -0.86 -27.78
CA SER A 14 -22.04 -1.34 -26.97
C SER A 14 -21.15 -0.17 -26.56
N ASN A 15 -21.68 0.73 -25.74
CA ASN A 15 -20.92 1.80 -25.14
C ASN A 15 -20.07 1.18 -24.02
N SER A 16 -18.89 0.66 -24.42
CA SER A 16 -17.94 0.03 -23.51
C SER A 16 -17.52 1.03 -22.44
N THR A 17 -18.10 0.88 -21.24
CA THR A 17 -17.75 1.69 -20.08
C THR A 17 -16.37 1.26 -19.59
N ILE A 18 -15.32 1.85 -20.20
CA ILE A 18 -13.93 1.68 -19.77
C ILE A 18 -13.87 1.96 -18.26
N LYS A 19 -13.43 0.96 -17.48
CA LYS A 19 -13.39 1.05 -16.02
C LYS A 19 -12.44 2.17 -15.59
N PRO A 20 -12.69 2.87 -14.46
CA PRO A 20 -11.81 3.95 -14.00
C PRO A 20 -10.33 3.56 -13.87
N SER A 21 -10.02 2.31 -13.49
CA SER A 21 -8.66 1.79 -13.44
C SER A 21 -8.01 1.64 -14.83
N GLN A 22 -8.79 1.27 -15.85
CA GLN A 22 -8.30 1.21 -17.23
C GLN A 22 -8.01 2.62 -17.76
N ARG A 23 -8.89 3.60 -17.48
CA ARG A 23 -8.66 5.01 -17.83
C ARG A 23 -7.38 5.56 -17.20
N MET A 24 -7.11 5.23 -15.94
CA MET A 24 -5.87 5.61 -15.25
C MET A 24 -4.64 4.98 -15.90
N LEU A 25 -4.70 3.70 -16.27
CA LEU A 25 -3.59 3.01 -16.94
C LEU A 25 -3.34 3.55 -18.35
N GLU A 26 -4.39 3.85 -19.10
CA GLU A 26 -4.30 4.49 -20.42
C GLU A 26 -3.70 5.89 -20.31
N LEU A 27 -4.11 6.68 -19.31
CA LEU A 27 -3.53 8.00 -19.06
C LEU A 27 -2.03 7.90 -18.72
N ALA A 28 -1.67 6.96 -17.84
CA ALA A 28 -0.27 6.72 -17.47
C ALA A 28 0.57 6.34 -18.70
N GLN A 29 0.08 5.42 -19.53
CA GLN A 29 0.74 5.05 -20.78
C GLN A 29 0.88 6.23 -21.75
N ARG A 30 -0.16 7.07 -21.89
CA ARG A 30 -0.09 8.29 -22.71
C ARG A 30 0.94 9.30 -22.20
N GLN A 31 1.22 9.28 -20.90
CA GLN A 31 2.29 10.08 -20.28
C GLN A 31 3.65 9.38 -20.29
N GLY A 32 3.79 8.23 -20.97
CA GLY A 32 5.04 7.48 -21.05
C GLY A 32 5.39 6.71 -19.78
N LEU A 33 4.47 6.59 -18.83
CA LEU A 33 4.68 5.85 -17.59
C LEU A 33 4.42 4.36 -17.82
N SER A 34 5.47 3.55 -17.66
CA SER A 34 5.37 2.08 -17.68
C SER A 34 4.82 1.54 -16.36
N ASN A 35 4.16 0.38 -16.39
CA ASN A 35 3.74 -0.29 -15.17
C ASN A 35 4.99 -0.77 -14.41
N PRO A 36 5.21 -0.37 -13.15
CA PRO A 36 6.43 -0.70 -12.42
C PRO A 36 6.61 -2.22 -12.22
N TRP A 37 5.52 -2.99 -12.24
CA TRP A 37 5.58 -4.45 -12.17
C TRP A 37 6.17 -5.13 -13.42
N ASP A 38 6.28 -4.43 -14.56
CA ASP A 38 6.79 -5.00 -15.80
C ASP A 38 8.28 -5.38 -15.70
N LYS A 39 9.01 -4.70 -14.81
CA LYS A 39 10.40 -5.03 -14.46
C LYS A 39 10.53 -6.37 -13.70
N PHE A 40 9.43 -6.90 -13.15
CA PHE A 40 9.43 -8.03 -12.21
C PHE A 40 8.36 -9.09 -12.55
N PRO A 41 8.45 -9.77 -13.70
CA PRO A 41 7.39 -10.65 -14.22
C PRO A 41 6.98 -11.78 -13.25
N ASP A 42 7.95 -12.42 -12.58
CA ASP A 42 7.66 -13.48 -11.60
C ASP A 42 6.82 -12.98 -10.42
N ALA A 43 7.24 -11.86 -9.85
CA ALA A 43 6.58 -11.26 -8.70
C ALA A 43 5.20 -10.71 -9.09
N ARG A 44 5.09 -10.12 -10.29
CA ARG A 44 3.84 -9.66 -10.88
C ARG A 44 2.83 -10.81 -11.00
N LYS A 45 3.26 -11.98 -11.46
CA LYS A 45 2.39 -13.16 -11.57
C LYS A 45 1.87 -13.61 -10.21
N LEU A 46 2.75 -13.73 -9.21
CA LEU A 46 2.36 -14.09 -7.84
C LEU A 46 1.41 -13.06 -7.23
N TRP A 47 1.73 -11.77 -7.39
CA TRP A 47 0.89 -10.66 -6.93
C TRP A 47 -0.50 -10.73 -7.57
N TYR A 48 -0.58 -10.89 -8.89
CA TYR A 48 -1.85 -11.01 -9.61
C TYR A 48 -2.67 -12.20 -9.10
N GLN A 49 -2.07 -13.39 -9.02
CA GLN A 49 -2.74 -14.61 -8.54
C GLN A 49 -3.24 -14.47 -7.11
N TRP A 50 -2.52 -13.74 -6.26
CA TRP A 50 -2.91 -13.51 -4.89
C TRP A 50 -4.21 -12.69 -4.79
N TRP A 51 -4.35 -11.68 -5.64
CA TRP A 51 -5.54 -10.82 -5.69
C TRP A 51 -6.69 -11.38 -6.55
N GLU A 52 -6.39 -12.19 -7.56
CA GLU A 52 -7.38 -12.67 -8.54
C GLU A 52 -8.59 -13.36 -7.89
N GLY A 53 -9.79 -13.02 -8.39
CA GLY A 53 -11.05 -13.62 -7.95
C GLY A 53 -11.48 -13.29 -6.51
N LYS A 54 -10.74 -12.45 -5.79
CA LYS A 54 -11.10 -12.06 -4.40
C LYS A 54 -11.99 -10.82 -4.40
N GLU A 55 -13.04 -10.82 -3.59
CA GLU A 55 -13.92 -9.64 -3.45
C GLU A 55 -13.16 -8.39 -2.98
N LYS A 56 -12.18 -8.56 -2.08
CA LYS A 56 -11.27 -7.49 -1.63
C LYS A 56 -10.33 -6.97 -2.73
N ALA A 57 -10.23 -7.65 -3.88
CA ALA A 57 -9.49 -7.16 -5.03
C ALA A 57 -10.36 -6.31 -5.97
N LYS A 58 -11.69 -6.28 -5.77
CA LYS A 58 -12.58 -5.39 -6.53
C LYS A 58 -12.34 -3.95 -6.07
N GLY A 59 -11.45 -3.23 -6.75
CA GLY A 59 -11.17 -1.81 -6.51
C GLY A 59 -9.69 -1.47 -6.50
N GLN A 60 -9.31 -0.50 -5.67
CA GLN A 60 -7.95 0.04 -5.57
C GLN A 60 -7.11 -0.60 -4.44
N THR A 61 -7.58 -1.68 -3.83
CA THR A 61 -6.92 -2.31 -2.66
C THR A 61 -5.49 -2.78 -2.90
N PRO A 62 -5.11 -3.35 -4.07
CA PRO A 62 -3.72 -3.64 -4.37
C PRO A 62 -2.84 -2.38 -4.33
N SER A 63 -3.30 -1.27 -4.91
CA SER A 63 -2.61 0.02 -4.86
C SER A 63 -2.57 0.60 -3.44
N LEU A 64 -3.66 0.42 -2.67
CA LEU A 64 -3.74 0.83 -1.27
C LEU A 64 -2.74 0.08 -0.39
N MET A 65 -2.44 -1.19 -0.69
CA MET A 65 -1.39 -1.94 0.02
C MET A 65 -0.02 -1.26 -0.16
N PHE A 66 0.34 -0.90 -1.39
CA PHE A 66 1.59 -0.21 -1.65
C PHE A 66 1.60 1.19 -1.02
N LEU A 67 0.49 1.91 -1.07
CA LEU A 67 0.35 3.19 -0.36
C LEU A 67 0.60 3.03 1.15
N TRP A 68 0.03 2.00 1.80
CA TRP A 68 0.30 1.74 3.22
C TRP A 68 1.77 1.49 3.54
N TYR A 69 2.48 0.83 2.63
CA TYR A 69 3.92 0.61 2.75
C TYR A 69 4.69 1.94 2.73
N LEU A 70 4.40 2.80 1.75
CA LEU A 70 5.00 4.14 1.64
C LEU A 70 4.69 5.01 2.87
N ILE A 71 3.42 5.04 3.27
CA ILE A 71 2.94 5.78 4.44
C ILE A 71 3.64 5.34 5.72
N CYS A 72 3.91 4.05 5.88
CA CYS A 72 4.63 3.54 7.04
C CYS A 72 6.11 3.97 7.01
N LEU A 73 6.78 3.82 5.86
CA LEU A 73 8.17 4.25 5.69
C LEU A 73 8.35 5.75 5.96
N GLU A 74 7.44 6.56 5.45
CA GLU A 74 7.53 8.02 5.50
C GLU A 74 6.66 8.63 6.61
N ARG A 75 6.16 7.82 7.55
CA ARG A 75 5.19 8.24 8.58
C ARG A 75 5.60 9.49 9.36
N LYS A 76 6.90 9.71 9.57
CA LYS A 76 7.44 10.90 10.24
C LYS A 76 7.33 12.14 9.34
N LYS A 77 7.72 12.03 8.07
CA LYS A 77 7.60 13.11 7.07
C LYS A 77 6.13 13.49 6.88
N LEU A 78 5.25 12.50 6.77
CA LEU A 78 3.80 12.74 6.68
C LEU A 78 3.26 13.41 7.95
N ASP A 79 3.61 12.93 9.15
CA ASP A 79 3.16 13.57 10.40
C ASP A 79 3.61 15.03 10.51
N ASP A 80 4.81 15.36 10.02
CA ASP A 80 5.28 16.75 9.95
C ASP A 80 4.53 17.58 8.89
N LEU A 81 4.26 17.01 7.71
CA LEU A 81 3.44 17.64 6.67
C LEU A 81 2.03 17.98 7.18
N LEU A 82 1.39 17.06 7.91
CA LEU A 82 0.02 17.22 8.41
C LEU A 82 -0.13 18.36 9.42
N LYS A 83 0.97 18.80 10.07
CA LYS A 83 0.94 19.97 10.96
C LYS A 83 0.67 21.26 10.18
N ARG A 84 1.14 21.37 8.92
CA ARG A 84 1.04 22.60 8.10
C ARG A 84 0.96 22.31 6.58
N PRO A 85 -0.13 21.71 6.06
CA PRO A 85 -0.29 21.41 4.63
C PRO A 85 -0.75 22.61 3.79
N ILE A 86 -0.41 23.84 4.17
CA ILE A 86 -1.04 25.09 3.66
C ILE A 86 -0.84 25.26 2.15
N HIS A 87 0.32 24.89 1.62
CA HIS A 87 0.63 24.99 0.18
C HIS A 87 -0.25 24.09 -0.68
N LEU A 88 -0.80 23.02 -0.11
CA LEU A 88 -1.73 22.12 -0.80
C LEU A 88 -3.17 22.66 -0.85
N LYS A 89 -3.45 23.82 -0.22
CA LYS A 89 -4.81 24.37 -0.07
C LYS A 89 -5.79 23.37 0.60
N MET A 90 -5.25 22.47 1.43
CA MET A 90 -5.99 21.48 2.20
C MET A 90 -5.75 21.70 3.70
N SER A 91 -6.68 21.26 4.53
CA SER A 91 -6.51 21.22 5.99
C SER A 91 -6.56 19.77 6.48
N PHE A 92 -5.78 19.49 7.52
CA PHE A 92 -5.79 18.18 8.15
C PHE A 92 -6.88 18.12 9.23
N ASN A 93 -7.81 17.17 9.10
CA ASN A 93 -8.97 17.01 10.00
C ASN A 93 -8.80 15.89 11.06
N GLY A 94 -7.61 15.28 11.14
CA GLY A 94 -7.32 14.20 12.09
C GLY A 94 -7.68 12.79 11.62
N SER A 95 -8.40 12.63 10.51
CA SER A 95 -8.79 11.32 9.98
C SER A 95 -7.67 10.66 9.18
N THR A 96 -7.71 9.33 9.12
CA THR A 96 -6.77 8.54 8.31
C THR A 96 -6.93 8.83 6.82
N ASP A 97 -8.15 8.89 6.31
CA ASP A 97 -8.40 9.07 4.88
C ASP A 97 -7.86 10.43 4.41
N ASN A 98 -8.12 11.49 5.18
CA ASN A 98 -7.58 12.81 4.87
C ASN A 98 -6.05 12.87 4.95
N ALA A 99 -5.40 12.08 5.82
CA ALA A 99 -3.94 11.97 5.83
C ALA A 99 -3.41 11.28 4.56
N LEU A 100 -4.10 10.26 4.06
CA LEU A 100 -3.76 9.61 2.79
C LEU A 100 -3.95 10.56 1.60
N ASP A 101 -5.06 11.32 1.58
CA ASP A 101 -5.31 12.32 0.54
C ASP A 101 -4.22 13.39 0.52
N ILE A 102 -3.85 13.93 1.69
CA ILE A 102 -2.76 14.91 1.80
C ILE A 102 -1.43 14.34 1.33
N TYR A 103 -1.14 13.06 1.63
CA TYR A 103 0.08 12.40 1.16
C TYR A 103 0.11 12.30 -0.37
N CYS A 104 -0.97 11.83 -0.99
CA CYS A 104 -1.09 11.74 -2.45
C CYS A 104 -1.02 13.12 -3.12
N SER A 105 -1.72 14.12 -2.57
CA SER A 105 -1.66 15.51 -3.05
C SER A 105 -0.26 16.09 -2.95
N GLN A 106 0.49 15.76 -1.90
CA GLN A 106 1.88 16.19 -1.76
C GLN A 106 2.78 15.57 -2.82
N LEU A 107 2.63 14.26 -3.10
CA LEU A 107 3.38 13.60 -4.17
C LEU A 107 3.08 14.25 -5.53
N GLN A 108 1.82 14.53 -5.82
CA GLN A 108 1.46 15.21 -7.07
C GLN A 108 2.03 16.63 -7.12
N TYR A 109 1.93 17.39 -6.03
CA TYR A 109 2.40 18.78 -5.96
C TYR A 109 3.91 18.89 -6.17
N GLN A 110 4.70 17.99 -5.57
CA GLN A 110 6.17 18.08 -5.68
C GLN A 110 6.71 17.63 -7.05
N GLU A 111 5.92 16.88 -7.81
CA GLU A 111 6.27 16.41 -9.15
C GLU A 111 5.71 17.33 -10.27
N ASP A 112 4.91 18.35 -9.92
CA ASP A 112 4.39 19.30 -10.91
C ASP A 112 5.52 20.24 -11.40
N PRO A 113 5.90 20.20 -12.70
CA PRO A 113 6.95 21.05 -13.25
C PRO A 113 6.66 22.55 -13.11
N LYS A 114 5.39 22.94 -12.95
CA LYS A 114 4.98 24.34 -12.76
C LYS A 114 5.30 24.87 -11.36
N GLU A 115 5.54 23.98 -10.41
CA GLU A 115 5.87 24.31 -9.03
C GLU A 115 7.38 24.22 -8.82
N GLU A 116 8.16 25.02 -9.59
CA GLU A 116 9.64 25.06 -9.65
C GLU A 116 10.37 25.21 -8.29
N ARG A 117 9.65 25.53 -7.21
CA ARG A 117 10.19 25.66 -5.84
C ARG A 117 9.49 24.75 -4.83
N SER A 118 8.88 23.66 -5.30
CA SER A 118 8.20 22.72 -4.42
C SER A 118 9.23 22.15 -3.44
N LYS A 119 8.98 22.35 -2.14
CA LYS A 119 9.82 21.77 -1.10
C LYS A 119 9.65 20.26 -1.19
N GLN A 120 10.71 19.53 -1.52
CA GLN A 120 10.70 18.07 -1.53
C GLN A 120 10.54 17.56 -0.09
N ILE A 121 9.28 17.34 0.32
CA ILE A 121 8.90 16.90 1.67
C ILE A 121 8.90 15.37 1.74
N LEU A 122 8.35 14.71 0.72
CA LEU A 122 8.31 13.27 0.57
C LEU A 122 9.38 12.81 -0.45
N SER A 123 9.67 11.52 -0.47
CA SER A 123 10.49 10.94 -1.53
C SER A 123 9.87 11.20 -2.90
N ASN A 124 10.71 11.45 -3.92
CA ASN A 124 10.26 11.71 -5.29
C ASN A 124 9.91 10.41 -6.02
N PHE A 125 9.36 10.56 -7.23
CA PHE A 125 8.98 9.43 -8.08
C PHE A 125 10.14 8.46 -8.35
N GLU A 126 11.34 8.97 -8.59
CA GLU A 126 12.53 8.14 -8.85
C GLU A 126 12.86 7.24 -7.65
N VAL A 127 12.97 7.79 -6.45
CA VAL A 127 13.22 7.01 -5.23
C VAL A 127 12.09 6.01 -4.96
N ILE A 128 10.83 6.41 -5.15
CA ILE A 128 9.68 5.52 -4.93
C ILE A 128 9.71 4.33 -5.91
N SER A 129 9.97 4.60 -7.19
CA SER A 129 9.89 3.61 -8.26
C SER A 129 11.11 2.70 -8.35
N GLU A 130 12.31 3.23 -8.14
CA GLU A 130 13.55 2.47 -8.29
C GLU A 130 14.01 1.83 -6.97
N GLU A 131 13.80 2.48 -5.82
CA GLU A 131 14.23 1.96 -4.53
C GLU A 131 13.08 1.30 -3.76
N TYR A 132 12.05 2.06 -3.40
CA TYR A 132 11.01 1.58 -2.48
C TYR A 132 10.18 0.46 -3.08
N PHE A 133 9.82 0.58 -4.36
CA PHE A 133 9.05 -0.44 -5.06
C PHE A 133 9.85 -1.72 -5.27
N THR A 134 11.14 -1.63 -5.62
CA THR A 134 12.01 -2.82 -5.75
C THR A 134 12.08 -3.61 -4.45
N ILE A 135 12.30 -2.94 -3.31
CA ILE A 135 12.31 -3.59 -1.99
C ILE A 135 10.95 -4.24 -1.70
N PHE A 136 9.84 -3.54 -1.99
CA PHE A 136 8.50 -4.07 -1.80
C PHE A 136 8.26 -5.35 -2.62
N VAL A 137 8.68 -5.34 -3.87
CA VAL A 137 8.54 -6.47 -4.79
C VAL A 137 9.32 -7.69 -4.31
N ASP A 138 10.57 -7.51 -3.87
CA ASP A 138 11.40 -8.60 -3.38
C ASP A 138 10.77 -9.28 -2.16
N TRP A 139 10.27 -8.47 -1.22
CA TRP A 139 9.54 -8.98 -0.06
C TRP A 139 8.26 -9.71 -0.45
N MET A 140 7.45 -9.14 -1.35
CA MET A 140 6.22 -9.79 -1.82
C MET A 140 6.50 -11.11 -2.53
N LYS A 141 7.54 -11.18 -3.38
CA LYS A 141 7.95 -12.41 -4.06
C LYS A 141 8.30 -13.49 -3.03
N SER A 142 9.12 -13.16 -2.03
CA SER A 142 9.54 -14.11 -0.99
C SER A 142 8.39 -14.59 -0.10
N ILE A 143 7.50 -13.67 0.31
CA ILE A 143 6.32 -13.97 1.13
C ILE A 143 5.37 -14.92 0.39
N LEU A 144 5.03 -14.61 -0.86
CA LEU A 144 4.02 -15.34 -1.62
C LEU A 144 4.53 -16.68 -2.18
N SER A 145 5.83 -16.80 -2.47
CA SER A 145 6.38 -18.02 -3.08
C SER A 145 6.92 -19.05 -2.09
N LYS A 146 7.48 -18.61 -0.96
CA LYS A 146 8.30 -19.50 -0.10
C LYS A 146 7.94 -19.48 1.38
N LYS A 147 7.59 -18.31 1.92
CA LYS A 147 7.64 -18.10 3.37
C LYS A 147 6.27 -18.10 4.05
N LEU A 148 5.28 -17.42 3.46
CA LEU A 148 3.92 -17.33 4.03
C LEU A 148 2.89 -17.71 2.97
N ILE A 149 3.08 -18.89 2.38
CA ILE A 149 2.19 -19.44 1.35
C ILE A 149 0.76 -19.50 1.90
N GLY A 150 -0.19 -19.00 1.11
CA GLY A 150 -1.61 -18.97 1.50
C GLY A 150 -1.97 -17.87 2.50
N VAL A 151 -1.10 -16.90 2.77
CA VAL A 151 -1.50 -15.68 3.50
C VAL A 151 -2.71 -15.04 2.80
N SER A 152 -3.74 -14.70 3.57
CA SER A 152 -4.97 -14.17 3.00
C SER A 152 -4.82 -12.68 2.62
N VAL A 153 -5.48 -12.29 1.52
CA VAL A 153 -5.50 -10.91 1.01
C VAL A 153 -6.07 -9.91 2.02
N ASP A 154 -6.86 -10.35 3.00
CA ASP A 154 -7.34 -9.48 4.07
C ASP A 154 -6.21 -8.91 4.95
N LYS A 155 -5.02 -9.52 4.93
CA LYS A 155 -3.84 -9.08 5.68
C LYS A 155 -2.97 -8.08 4.92
N TYR A 156 -3.39 -7.60 3.75
CA TYR A 156 -2.60 -6.71 2.89
C TYR A 156 -1.98 -5.51 3.63
N LYS A 157 -2.75 -4.84 4.48
CA LYS A 157 -2.25 -3.71 5.26
C LYS A 157 -1.18 -4.14 6.26
N GLN A 158 -1.41 -5.23 6.99
CA GLN A 158 -0.43 -5.73 7.96
C GLN A 158 0.86 -6.18 7.28
N LEU A 159 0.75 -6.83 6.11
CA LEU A 159 1.88 -7.16 5.26
C LEU A 159 2.65 -5.90 4.84
N ALA A 160 1.96 -4.87 4.36
CA ALA A 160 2.60 -3.61 3.98
C ALA A 160 3.38 -2.96 5.15
N LEU A 161 2.79 -2.94 6.35
CA LEU A 161 3.45 -2.40 7.54
C LEU A 161 4.66 -3.24 7.97
N PHE A 162 4.56 -4.57 7.86
CA PHE A 162 5.68 -5.48 8.12
C PHE A 162 6.85 -5.23 7.14
N ILE A 163 6.54 -5.17 5.84
CA ILE A 163 7.54 -4.92 4.79
C ILE A 163 8.20 -3.55 4.99
N ALA A 164 7.44 -2.52 5.34
CA ALA A 164 7.98 -1.20 5.67
C ALA A 164 8.95 -1.23 6.85
N GLY A 165 8.61 -1.99 7.90
CA GLY A 165 9.51 -2.19 9.03
C GLY A 165 10.81 -2.88 8.63
N ALA A 166 10.75 -3.90 7.79
CA ALA A 166 11.93 -4.62 7.33
C ALA A 166 12.80 -3.78 6.39
N ALA A 167 12.17 -2.99 5.52
CA ALA A 167 12.82 -2.03 4.64
C ALA A 167 13.52 -0.91 5.44
N GLU A 168 12.89 -0.37 6.50
CA GLU A 168 13.52 0.61 7.40
C GLU A 168 14.78 0.04 8.08
N LEU A 169 14.78 -1.26 8.39
CA LEU A 169 15.94 -1.97 8.96
C LEU A 169 16.96 -2.40 7.92
N LYS A 170 16.70 -2.18 6.62
CA LYS A 170 17.54 -2.62 5.50
C LYS A 170 17.82 -4.13 5.51
N ILE A 171 16.82 -4.91 5.90
CA ILE A 171 16.89 -6.37 5.93
C ILE A 171 16.26 -6.93 4.65
N SER A 172 16.95 -7.86 3.99
CA SER A 172 16.41 -8.60 2.85
C SER A 172 15.70 -9.88 3.30
N PRO A 173 14.71 -10.39 2.53
CA PRO A 173 13.99 -11.62 2.87
C PRO A 173 14.89 -12.85 3.09
N GLU A 174 16.03 -12.91 2.39
CA GLU A 174 16.98 -14.01 2.41
C GLU A 174 17.79 -14.07 3.70
N GLN A 175 17.89 -12.93 4.41
CA GLN A 175 18.62 -12.81 5.68
C GLN A 175 17.78 -13.27 6.88
N VAL A 176 16.49 -13.54 6.68
CA VAL A 176 15.55 -13.88 7.74
C VAL A 176 15.48 -15.39 7.94
N SER A 177 15.74 -15.84 9.16
CA SER A 177 15.68 -17.26 9.52
C SER A 177 14.25 -17.79 9.57
N ASP A 178 14.09 -19.12 9.54
CA ASP A 178 12.76 -19.72 9.57
C ASP A 178 12.00 -19.43 10.88
N THR A 179 12.71 -19.35 12.02
CA THR A 179 12.12 -18.92 13.30
C THR A 179 11.60 -17.49 13.23
N GLN A 180 12.37 -16.58 12.64
CA GLN A 180 11.95 -15.19 12.45
C GLN A 180 10.76 -15.09 11.49
N TRP A 181 10.74 -15.92 10.43
CA TRP A 181 9.59 -16.02 9.52
C TRP A 181 8.33 -16.53 10.21
N ASN A 182 8.45 -17.48 11.15
CA ASN A 182 7.31 -17.95 11.94
C ASN A 182 6.72 -16.80 12.78
N HIS A 183 7.58 -16.07 13.50
CA HIS A 183 7.14 -14.90 14.26
C HIS A 183 6.57 -13.77 13.40
N ALA A 184 7.15 -13.52 12.22
CA ALA A 184 6.59 -12.60 11.24
C ALA A 184 5.20 -13.03 10.78
N GLY A 185 5.02 -14.32 10.49
CA GLY A 185 3.74 -14.90 10.10
C GLY A 185 2.67 -14.78 11.19
N GLU A 186 3.05 -14.99 12.46
CA GLU A 186 2.17 -14.77 13.62
C GLU A 186 1.77 -13.30 13.74
N PHE A 187 2.72 -12.37 13.61
CA PHE A 187 2.45 -10.94 13.64
C PHE A 187 1.51 -10.51 12.50
N ILE A 188 1.70 -11.04 11.29
CA ILE A 188 0.85 -10.71 10.14
C ILE A 188 -0.59 -11.22 10.34
N ARG A 189 -0.76 -12.42 10.88
CA ARG A 189 -2.09 -13.03 11.07
C ARG A 189 -2.82 -12.46 12.29
N SER A 190 -2.09 -12.29 13.38
CA SER A 190 -2.59 -11.97 14.72
C SER A 190 -1.74 -10.88 15.41
N PRO A 191 -1.68 -9.66 14.86
CA PRO A 191 -0.71 -8.63 15.27
C PRO A 191 -0.84 -8.23 16.74
N ARG A 192 -2.07 -8.15 17.27
CA ARG A 192 -2.30 -7.79 18.68
C ARG A 192 -1.81 -8.86 19.65
N ASN A 193 -2.01 -10.14 19.33
CA ASN A 193 -1.54 -11.23 20.18
C ASN A 193 -0.02 -11.25 20.18
N LYS A 194 0.61 -11.16 18.99
CA LYS A 194 2.06 -11.16 18.89
C LYS A 194 2.70 -9.94 19.55
N ALA A 195 2.06 -8.78 19.46
CA ALA A 195 2.54 -7.58 20.15
C ALA A 195 2.50 -7.70 21.67
N ARG A 196 1.48 -8.34 22.26
CA ARG A 196 1.42 -8.56 23.72
C ARG A 196 2.57 -9.47 24.19
N GLU A 197 2.91 -10.48 23.40
CA GLU A 197 4.03 -11.38 23.69
C GLU A 197 5.38 -10.65 23.65
N LEU A 198 5.55 -9.70 22.73
CA LEU A 198 6.85 -9.05 22.48
C LEU A 198 7.06 -7.72 23.22
N LEU A 199 5.99 -6.98 23.55
CA LEU A 199 6.06 -5.61 24.05
C LEU A 199 5.37 -5.39 25.41
N ASP A 200 4.79 -6.43 26.02
CA ASP A 200 3.89 -6.38 27.18
C ASP A 200 2.51 -5.72 26.89
N GLU A 201 1.50 -6.02 27.72
CA GLU A 201 0.09 -5.62 27.48
C GLU A 201 -0.12 -4.10 27.38
N ASN A 202 0.67 -3.32 28.13
CA ASN A 202 0.56 -1.86 28.18
C ASN A 202 1.09 -1.15 26.92
N ASN A 203 1.89 -1.84 26.10
CA ASN A 203 2.56 -1.32 24.91
C ASN A 203 2.04 -1.98 23.62
N GLY A 204 0.87 -2.60 23.68
CA GLY A 204 0.30 -3.42 22.63
C GLY A 204 0.04 -2.71 21.30
N TYR A 205 -0.32 -3.50 20.29
CA TYR A 205 -0.58 -3.02 18.95
C TYR A 205 -1.92 -2.26 18.85
N PRO A 206 -1.94 -0.99 18.38
CA PRO A 206 -3.13 -0.16 18.39
C PRO A 206 -4.13 -0.51 17.28
N GLU A 207 -5.40 -0.16 17.53
CA GLU A 207 -6.50 -0.24 16.57
C GLU A 207 -6.95 1.17 16.19
N PRO A 208 -6.46 1.69 15.05
CA PRO A 208 -6.84 3.01 14.58
C PRO A 208 -8.27 2.97 14.06
N LYS A 209 -9.19 3.52 14.87
CA LYS A 209 -10.61 3.70 14.51
C LYS A 209 -10.78 4.87 13.52
N GLY A 210 -10.06 4.83 12.40
CA GLY A 210 -10.07 5.87 11.36
C GLY A 210 -9.39 7.18 11.74
N ARG A 211 -8.61 7.21 12.83
CA ARG A 211 -7.84 8.38 13.28
C ARG A 211 -6.37 8.22 12.90
N TRP A 212 -5.78 9.28 12.37
CA TRP A 212 -4.36 9.30 12.06
C TRP A 212 -3.51 9.59 13.30
N SER A 213 -3.79 10.72 13.95
CA SER A 213 -3.15 11.16 15.20
C SER A 213 -3.87 10.54 16.40
N GLN A 214 -3.15 10.36 17.52
CA GLN A 214 -3.55 9.84 18.85
C GLN A 214 -2.73 8.59 19.26
N GLN A 215 -2.74 8.28 20.57
CA GLN A 215 -2.13 7.08 21.17
C GLN A 215 -2.59 5.76 20.54
N LYS A 216 -3.74 5.74 19.87
CA LYS A 216 -4.25 4.58 19.11
C LYS A 216 -4.41 4.87 17.61
N GLY A 217 -3.83 5.97 17.13
CA GLY A 217 -3.94 6.41 15.75
C GLY A 217 -3.08 5.60 14.79
N GLN A 218 -3.29 5.83 13.50
CA GLN A 218 -2.63 5.10 12.42
C GLN A 218 -1.11 5.26 12.45
N LYS A 219 -0.62 6.46 12.80
CA LYS A 219 0.82 6.69 12.94
C LYS A 219 1.42 5.79 14.02
N GLN A 220 0.79 5.70 15.18
CA GLN A 220 1.25 4.84 16.27
C GLN A 220 1.22 3.36 15.87
N GLN A 221 0.26 2.95 15.03
CA GLN A 221 0.23 1.61 14.47
C GLN A 221 1.45 1.33 13.58
N CYS A 222 1.85 2.29 12.74
CA CYS A 222 3.07 2.19 11.94
C CYS A 222 4.33 2.14 12.84
N ASP A 223 4.41 3.02 13.84
CA ASP A 223 5.53 3.05 14.79
C ASP A 223 5.68 1.71 15.53
N LYS A 224 4.57 1.16 16.06
CA LYS A 224 4.57 -0.14 16.72
C LYS A 224 4.86 -1.29 15.77
N ALA A 225 4.43 -1.22 14.51
CA ALA A 225 4.77 -2.25 13.52
C ALA A 225 6.28 -2.31 13.31
N VAL A 226 6.93 -1.17 13.13
CA VAL A 226 8.40 -1.08 12.96
C VAL A 226 9.13 -1.57 14.21
N GLU A 227 8.66 -1.21 15.40
CA GLU A 227 9.22 -1.68 16.67
C GLU A 227 9.15 -3.22 16.79
N ILE A 228 7.98 -3.81 16.50
CA ILE A 228 7.79 -5.26 16.53
C ILE A 228 8.64 -5.96 15.48
N VAL A 229 8.68 -5.44 14.26
CA VAL A 229 9.52 -5.99 13.18
C VAL A 229 10.99 -5.95 13.57
N ARG A 230 11.44 -4.88 14.24
CA ARG A 230 12.81 -4.80 14.76
C ARG A 230 13.09 -5.87 15.80
N ILE A 231 12.14 -6.19 16.68
CA ILE A 231 12.32 -7.27 17.66
C ILE A 231 12.37 -8.62 16.96
N ILE A 232 11.45 -8.88 16.01
CA ILE A 232 11.38 -10.14 15.28
C ILE A 232 12.63 -10.37 14.43
N LEU A 233 13.12 -9.34 13.75
CA LEU A 233 14.22 -9.45 12.77
C LEU A 233 15.60 -9.11 13.33
N LYS A 234 15.70 -8.68 14.60
CA LYS A 234 16.99 -8.56 15.27
C LYS A 234 17.63 -9.95 15.38
N LYS A 235 18.93 -9.97 15.12
CA LYS A 235 19.82 -11.10 15.46
C LYS A 235 20.12 -11.06 16.95
#